data_AF-A0A815VXK4-F1
#
_entry.id   AF-A0A815VXK4-F1
#
_cell.length_a   1.000
_cell.length_b   1.000
_cell.length_c   1.000
_cell.angle_alpha   90.00
_cell.angle_beta   90.00
_cell.angle_gamma   90.00
#
_symmetry.space_group_name_H-M   'P 1'
#
loop_
_entity.id
_entity.type
_entity.pdbx_description
1 polymer ?
#
loop_
_entity_poly.entity_id
_entity_poly.type
_entity_poly.pdbx_seq_one_letter_code
_entity_poly.pdbx_strand_id
1 'polypeptide(L)'
;MVDEVIPYCFRPVNYFEKSSETFIHPLSQKLSFEQLRLAHNTSEQLLSWSVSIDVAQRYELYLIEPNAAFNEVLYNCTEPWFGPRCQYSFPFGGRRSFNQIVEAAFRPRTVFPESSKVTVQVPCYVLLECHRNGQSWCLDWREVCNGIVDCFDDAVDEEYCFDMEVNECDKNEYRCYNGLCISNELWEEGGGDADCLDRSDEVLYASYIESCFQDPTFRCEEHSCRPYEGTFPCGDGQCVNKFDECYNGRHRLLIESMTTKGNLTDECWIAMTCLTKLAEQIHGSSCKIWLMNDLIYEFLKKCDSFFQFPTMPVHSGHIRFFYEEPYLRQQMNEFLLPDYICYNQQLCDFIKPDLIRENLTCINMS
;
A
#
# COMPACT_ATOMS: atom_id res chain seq x y z
N MET A 1 -0.74 -39.66 -0.98
CA MET A 1 -1.24 -38.28 -1.08
C MET A 1 -0.25 -37.45 -0.32
N VAL A 2 0.47 -36.59 -1.05
CA VAL A 2 1.36 -35.61 -0.44
C VAL A 2 0.42 -34.46 -0.10
N ASP A 3 0.17 -34.23 1.17
CA ASP A 3 -0.58 -33.06 1.61
C ASP A 3 0.29 -31.84 1.27
N GLU A 4 -0.08 -31.18 0.18
CA GLU A 4 0.50 -29.91 -0.23
C GLU A 4 -0.02 -28.86 0.74
N VAL A 5 0.76 -28.61 1.80
CA VAL A 5 0.46 -27.57 2.78
C VAL A 5 0.64 -26.24 2.07
N ILE A 6 -0.46 -25.66 1.63
CA ILE A 6 -0.44 -24.31 1.06
C ILE A 6 -0.16 -23.32 2.19
N PRO A 7 0.99 -22.60 2.21
CA PRO A 7 1.45 -21.84 3.36
C PRO A 7 0.75 -20.49 3.56
N TYR A 8 -0.49 -20.31 3.09
CA TYR A 8 -1.18 -19.00 3.07
C TYR A 8 -1.66 -18.48 4.44
N CYS A 9 -1.20 -19.02 5.58
CA CYS A 9 -1.56 -18.49 6.90
C CYS A 9 -0.38 -18.23 7.84
N PHE A 10 0.87 -18.44 7.42
CA PHE A 10 2.01 -18.09 8.26
C PHE A 10 2.59 -16.75 7.82
N ARG A 11 2.28 -15.71 8.59
CA ARG A 11 2.95 -14.42 8.47
C ARG A 11 4.46 -14.66 8.61
N PRO A 12 5.30 -14.29 7.62
CA PRO A 12 6.75 -14.34 7.78
C PRO A 12 7.12 -13.49 8.99
N VAL A 13 7.80 -14.08 9.97
CA VAL A 13 8.34 -13.34 11.12
C VAL A 13 9.51 -12.50 10.60
N ASN A 14 9.19 -11.33 10.05
CA ASN A 14 10.17 -10.45 9.43
C ASN A 14 10.83 -9.52 10.46
N TYR A 15 12.06 -9.12 10.16
CA TYR A 15 13.04 -8.44 11.03
C TYR A 15 12.53 -7.18 11.78
N PHE A 16 11.42 -6.57 11.34
CA PHE A 16 10.84 -5.36 11.95
C PHE A 16 10.02 -5.62 13.22
N GLU A 17 9.62 -6.87 13.52
CA GLU A 17 9.00 -7.21 14.80
C GLU A 17 9.98 -7.13 15.99
N LYS A 18 11.29 -7.05 15.74
CA LYS A 18 12.34 -7.00 16.79
C LYS A 18 12.19 -5.87 17.80
N SER A 19 11.57 -4.74 17.44
CA SER A 19 11.39 -3.63 18.38
C SER A 19 10.25 -3.87 19.38
N SER A 20 9.17 -4.54 18.96
CA SER A 20 8.06 -4.98 19.83
C SER A 20 8.30 -6.33 20.49
N GLU A 21 9.25 -7.13 19.99
CA GLU A 21 9.59 -8.45 20.55
C GLU A 21 10.09 -8.39 21.99
N THR A 22 10.64 -7.27 22.46
CA THR A 22 11.22 -7.20 23.80
C THR A 22 10.24 -6.84 24.91
N PHE A 23 9.05 -6.32 24.57
CA PHE A 23 8.07 -5.90 25.57
C PHE A 23 7.05 -7.00 25.86
N ILE A 24 7.26 -7.68 26.98
CA ILE A 24 6.25 -8.55 27.59
C ILE A 24 5.64 -7.74 28.74
N HIS A 25 4.31 -7.62 28.77
CA HIS A 25 3.67 -6.91 29.86
C HIS A 25 3.99 -7.64 31.20
N PRO A 26 4.48 -6.96 32.25
CA PRO A 26 5.01 -7.61 33.46
C PRO A 26 3.99 -8.48 34.22
N LEU A 27 2.69 -8.22 34.02
CA LEU A 27 1.60 -8.97 34.63
C LEU A 27 1.09 -10.14 33.76
N SER A 28 1.66 -10.32 32.57
CA SER A 28 1.24 -11.43 31.68
C SER A 28 1.77 -12.76 32.20
N GLN A 29 0.87 -13.75 32.26
CA GLN A 29 1.23 -15.10 32.67
C GLN A 29 1.55 -15.94 31.43
N LYS A 30 2.77 -16.45 31.35
CA LYS A 30 3.20 -17.39 30.31
C LYS A 30 2.66 -18.79 30.61
N LEU A 31 1.90 -19.37 29.68
CA LEU A 31 1.23 -20.66 29.82
C LEU A 31 1.50 -21.52 28.58
N SER A 32 1.80 -22.80 28.76
CA SER A 32 1.83 -23.78 27.65
C SER A 32 0.47 -24.47 27.48
N PHE A 33 0.21 -24.99 26.29
CA PHE A 33 -0.98 -25.80 26.01
C PHE A 33 -1.10 -26.99 26.97
N GLU A 34 0.01 -27.64 27.30
CA GLU A 34 0.02 -28.71 28.30
C GLU A 34 -0.43 -28.22 29.68
N GLN A 35 0.06 -27.06 30.13
CA GLN A 35 -0.34 -26.48 31.43
C GLN A 35 -1.83 -26.13 31.45
N LEU A 36 -2.34 -25.56 30.36
CA LEU A 36 -3.77 -25.24 30.21
C LEU A 36 -4.63 -26.50 30.24
N ARG A 37 -4.18 -27.56 29.54
CA ARG A 37 -4.88 -28.86 29.52
C ARG A 37 -4.92 -29.49 30.90
N LEU A 38 -3.80 -29.44 31.63
CA LEU A 38 -3.71 -29.94 33.02
C LEU A 38 -4.56 -29.11 33.99
N ALA A 39 -4.75 -27.82 33.72
CA ALA A 39 -5.63 -26.93 34.46
C ALA A 39 -7.11 -27.03 34.03
N HIS A 40 -7.45 -27.93 33.09
CA HIS A 40 -8.79 -28.10 32.52
C HIS A 40 -9.37 -26.81 31.91
N ASN A 41 -8.51 -25.98 31.33
CA ASN A 41 -8.98 -24.84 30.54
C ASN A 41 -9.54 -25.30 29.20
N THR A 42 -10.62 -24.67 28.74
CA THR A 42 -11.21 -24.94 27.41
C THR A 42 -10.76 -23.89 26.41
N SER A 43 -10.86 -24.20 25.12
CA SER A 43 -10.56 -23.23 24.05
C SER A 43 -11.46 -22.00 24.10
N GLU A 44 -12.73 -22.13 24.51
CA GLU A 44 -13.63 -20.98 24.68
C GLU A 44 -13.19 -20.05 25.82
N GLN A 45 -12.59 -20.60 26.88
CA GLN A 45 -12.03 -19.77 27.95
C GLN A 45 -10.87 -18.90 27.44
N LEU A 46 -10.05 -19.41 26.52
CA LEU A 46 -8.95 -18.64 25.93
C LEU A 46 -9.49 -17.43 25.14
N LEU A 47 -10.65 -17.54 24.49
CA LEU A 47 -11.27 -16.41 23.79
C LEU A 47 -11.61 -15.24 24.73
N SER A 48 -11.84 -15.52 26.02
CA SER A 48 -12.07 -14.47 27.02
C SER A 48 -10.79 -13.74 27.47
N TRP A 49 -9.60 -14.25 27.11
CA TRP A 49 -8.30 -13.71 27.54
C TRP A 49 -7.65 -12.78 26.50
N SER A 50 -8.45 -12.24 25.57
CA SER A 50 -7.95 -11.43 24.45
C SER A 50 -6.88 -12.15 23.60
N VAL A 51 -6.94 -13.49 23.58
CA VAL A 51 -6.10 -14.37 22.74
C VAL A 51 -6.70 -14.43 21.34
N SER A 52 -5.87 -14.51 20.30
CA SER A 52 -6.31 -14.64 18.91
C SER A 52 -7.08 -15.95 18.68
N ILE A 53 -8.09 -15.90 17.81
CA ILE A 53 -8.91 -17.06 17.43
C ILE A 53 -8.04 -18.23 16.95
N ASP A 54 -6.99 -17.96 16.18
CA ASP A 54 -6.09 -19.01 15.67
C ASP A 54 -5.41 -19.81 16.78
N VAL A 55 -5.03 -19.15 17.89
CA VAL A 55 -4.41 -19.82 19.05
C VAL A 55 -5.46 -20.66 19.78
N ALA A 56 -6.68 -20.16 19.93
CA ALA A 56 -7.78 -20.93 20.54
C ALA A 56 -8.12 -22.18 19.69
N GLN A 57 -8.15 -22.04 18.36
CA GLN A 57 -8.34 -23.16 17.43
C GLN A 57 -7.21 -24.19 17.51
N ARG A 58 -5.94 -23.74 17.51
CA ARG A 58 -4.80 -24.65 17.67
C ARG A 58 -4.80 -25.35 19.03
N TYR A 59 -5.26 -24.66 20.08
CA TYR A 59 -5.42 -25.27 21.39
C TYR A 59 -6.54 -26.33 21.40
N GLU A 60 -7.66 -26.08 20.72
CA GLU A 60 -8.72 -27.08 20.55
C GLU A 60 -8.18 -28.33 19.83
N LEU A 61 -7.42 -28.15 18.75
CA LEU A 61 -6.73 -29.26 18.07
C LEU A 61 -5.78 -30.01 19.01
N TYR A 62 -5.06 -29.30 19.88
CA TYR A 62 -4.19 -29.91 20.89
C TYR A 62 -4.97 -30.69 21.95
N LEU A 63 -6.19 -30.28 22.30
CA LEU A 63 -7.05 -31.03 23.22
C LEU A 63 -7.54 -32.35 22.60
N ILE A 64 -7.85 -32.35 21.30
CA ILE A 64 -8.34 -33.52 20.56
C ILE A 64 -7.19 -34.50 20.27
N GLU A 65 -6.05 -34.01 19.76
CA GLU A 65 -4.90 -34.82 19.37
C GLU A 65 -3.57 -34.32 20.00
N PRO A 66 -3.35 -34.56 21.31
CA PRO A 66 -2.19 -34.00 22.02
C PRO A 66 -0.83 -34.45 21.49
N ASN A 67 -0.79 -35.60 20.79
CA ASN A 67 0.45 -36.18 20.25
C ASN A 67 0.77 -35.69 18.82
N ALA A 68 -0.19 -35.11 18.12
CA ALA A 68 -0.03 -34.59 16.75
C ALA A 68 0.16 -33.07 16.73
N ALA A 69 -0.34 -32.36 17.75
CA ALA A 69 -0.23 -30.91 17.86
C ALA A 69 1.01 -30.44 18.64
N PHE A 70 1.57 -29.31 18.23
CA PHE A 70 2.69 -28.69 18.94
C PHE A 70 2.23 -28.10 20.29
N ASN A 71 3.03 -28.31 21.34
CA ASN A 71 2.83 -27.68 22.65
C ASN A 71 3.25 -26.20 22.57
N GLU A 72 2.35 -25.36 22.10
CA GLU A 72 2.55 -23.92 21.95
C GLU A 72 2.51 -23.21 23.31
N VAL A 73 3.17 -22.04 23.37
CA VAL A 73 3.17 -21.16 24.53
C VAL A 73 2.39 -19.90 24.18
N LEU A 74 1.44 -19.54 25.04
CA LEU A 74 0.71 -18.28 24.97
C LEU A 74 0.92 -17.43 26.23
N TYR A 75 0.54 -16.16 26.12
CA TYR A 75 0.48 -15.22 27.24
C TYR A 75 -0.97 -14.92 27.56
N ASN A 76 -1.37 -15.11 28.83
CA ASN A 76 -2.68 -14.66 29.30
C ASN A 76 -2.63 -13.15 29.49
N CYS A 77 -3.36 -12.44 28.62
CA CYS A 77 -3.44 -10.99 28.62
C CYS A 77 -4.67 -10.55 29.40
N THR A 78 -4.46 -9.88 30.53
CA THR A 78 -5.54 -9.17 31.20
C THR A 78 -5.93 -7.95 30.36
N GLU A 79 -7.23 -7.75 30.15
CA GLU A 79 -7.76 -6.51 29.57
C GLU A 79 -7.11 -5.29 30.23
N PRO A 80 -6.69 -4.26 29.48
CA PRO A 80 -6.96 -3.96 28.07
C PRO A 80 -5.84 -4.39 27.10
N TRP A 81 -4.98 -5.31 27.51
CA TRP A 81 -3.81 -5.72 26.73
C TRP A 81 -4.15 -6.88 25.80
N PHE A 82 -3.55 -6.88 24.61
CA PHE A 82 -3.76 -7.91 23.60
C PHE A 82 -2.50 -8.14 22.76
N GLY A 83 -2.56 -9.17 21.91
CA GLY A 83 -1.46 -9.60 21.05
C GLY A 83 -0.68 -10.79 21.61
N PRO A 84 0.18 -11.43 20.80
CA PRO A 84 0.88 -12.66 21.17
C PRO A 84 1.71 -12.60 22.47
N ARG A 85 2.12 -11.40 22.91
CA ARG A 85 2.91 -11.14 24.13
C ARG A 85 2.26 -10.09 25.03
N CYS A 86 0.97 -9.82 24.85
CA CYS A 86 0.24 -8.73 25.52
C CYS A 86 0.89 -7.36 25.30
N GLN A 87 1.52 -7.16 24.14
CA GLN A 87 2.35 -6.01 23.85
C GLN A 87 1.55 -4.78 23.40
N TYR A 88 0.28 -4.95 23.03
CA TYR A 88 -0.58 -3.89 22.53
C TYR A 88 -1.66 -3.55 23.54
N SER A 89 -2.05 -2.28 23.57
CA SER A 89 -3.27 -1.82 24.24
C SER A 89 -3.80 -0.59 23.52
N PHE A 90 -5.10 -0.35 23.66
CA PHE A 90 -5.68 0.87 23.12
C PHE A 90 -5.28 2.08 23.98
N PRO A 91 -5.07 3.25 23.36
CA PRO A 91 -5.02 4.50 24.11
C PRO A 91 -6.30 4.58 24.96
N PHE A 92 -6.19 5.03 26.21
CA PHE A 92 -7.28 5.10 27.21
C PHE A 92 -7.57 3.85 28.05
N GLY A 93 -6.85 2.74 27.88
CA GLY A 93 -6.72 1.67 28.89
C GLY A 93 -8.01 1.16 29.54
N GLY A 94 -8.94 0.63 28.73
CA GLY A 94 -10.22 0.05 29.19
C GLY A 94 -11.27 1.06 29.68
N ARG A 95 -10.94 2.36 29.76
CA ARG A 95 -11.85 3.40 30.28
C ARG A 95 -12.94 3.82 29.29
N ARG A 96 -12.81 3.43 28.04
CA ARG A 96 -13.75 3.72 26.95
C ARG A 96 -14.22 2.41 26.35
N SER A 97 -15.47 2.39 25.90
CA SER A 97 -15.95 1.30 25.06
C SER A 97 -15.14 1.24 23.76
N PHE A 98 -15.08 0.06 23.13
CA PHE A 98 -14.41 -0.12 21.85
C PHE A 98 -14.90 0.89 20.79
N ASN A 99 -16.21 1.08 20.66
CA ASN A 99 -16.78 2.05 19.71
C ASN A 99 -16.27 3.48 19.95
N GLN A 100 -16.14 3.91 21.22
CA GLN A 100 -15.60 5.23 21.55
C GLN A 100 -14.08 5.35 21.27
N ILE A 101 -13.35 4.25 21.33
CA ILE A 101 -11.92 4.20 20.97
C ILE A 101 -11.80 4.35 19.45
N VAL A 102 -12.58 3.59 18.68
CA VAL A 102 -12.62 3.66 17.21
C VAL A 102 -13.00 5.09 16.76
N GLU A 103 -14.11 5.63 17.24
CA GLU A 103 -14.53 7.00 16.93
C GLU A 103 -13.43 8.03 17.25
N ALA A 104 -12.77 7.90 18.41
CA ALA A 104 -11.71 8.83 18.79
C ALA A 104 -10.42 8.67 17.96
N ALA A 105 -10.20 7.51 17.34
CA ALA A 105 -9.03 7.23 16.52
C ALA A 105 -9.20 7.63 15.05
N PHE A 106 -10.41 7.52 14.52
CA PHE A 106 -10.68 7.74 13.09
C PHE A 106 -11.32 9.09 12.78
N ARG A 107 -12.29 9.55 13.58
CA ARG A 107 -13.00 10.81 13.34
C ARG A 107 -12.10 12.07 13.28
N PRO A 108 -11.02 12.20 14.09
CA PRO A 108 -10.14 13.37 14.01
C PRO A 108 -9.17 13.35 12.83
N ARG A 109 -9.05 12.23 12.11
CA ARG A 109 -8.21 12.16 10.91
C ARG A 109 -8.74 13.20 9.95
N THR A 110 -7.88 14.09 9.48
CA THR A 110 -8.18 15.17 8.55
C THR A 110 -7.02 15.25 7.57
N VAL A 111 -7.11 16.14 6.57
CA VAL A 111 -6.04 16.33 5.56
C VAL A 111 -4.69 16.44 6.28
N PHE A 112 -3.73 15.61 5.87
CA PHE A 112 -2.36 15.63 6.37
C PHE A 112 -1.81 17.07 6.27
N PRO A 113 -1.49 17.75 7.39
CA PRO A 113 -1.01 19.11 7.31
C PRO A 113 0.34 19.16 6.60
N GLU A 114 0.50 20.01 5.58
CA GLU A 114 1.76 20.22 4.84
C GLU A 114 2.99 20.47 5.77
N SER A 115 2.75 21.01 6.97
CA SER A 115 3.79 21.36 7.95
C SER A 115 4.23 20.19 8.85
N SER A 116 3.62 19.02 8.70
CA SER A 116 3.89 17.86 9.54
C SER A 116 5.21 17.21 9.16
N LYS A 117 6.24 17.31 10.02
CA LYS A 117 7.44 16.44 9.98
C LYS A 117 7.14 15.01 10.47
N VAL A 118 5.90 14.55 10.32
CA VAL A 118 5.48 13.25 10.80
C VAL A 118 5.93 12.23 9.77
N THR A 119 6.77 11.27 10.19
CA THR A 119 7.05 10.08 9.40
C THR A 119 5.72 9.39 9.12
N VAL A 120 5.33 9.33 7.86
CA VAL A 120 4.12 8.62 7.43
C VAL A 120 4.35 7.14 7.74
N GLN A 121 3.69 6.64 8.78
CA GLN A 121 3.69 5.22 9.11
C GLN A 121 2.54 4.59 8.35
N VAL A 122 2.86 3.76 7.37
CA VAL A 122 1.88 3.05 6.56
C VAL A 122 1.88 1.57 6.89
N PRO A 123 0.70 0.92 6.87
CA PRO A 123 0.65 -0.53 6.86
C PRO A 123 1.35 -1.07 5.61
N CYS A 124 1.96 -2.24 5.76
CA CYS A 124 2.76 -2.89 4.74
C CYS A 124 2.21 -4.27 4.45
N TYR A 125 2.08 -4.60 3.18
CA TYR A 125 1.92 -5.97 2.74
C TYR A 125 3.27 -6.68 2.86
N VAL A 126 3.35 -7.65 3.77
CA VAL A 126 4.62 -8.30 4.17
C VAL A 126 4.82 -9.68 3.53
N LEU A 127 3.86 -10.16 2.75
CA LEU A 127 3.95 -11.48 2.11
C LEU A 127 4.77 -11.47 0.82
N LEU A 128 5.03 -10.28 0.26
CA LEU A 128 5.82 -10.11 -0.96
C LEU A 128 7.07 -9.26 -0.66
N GLU A 129 8.22 -9.71 -1.13
CA GLU A 129 9.47 -8.94 -1.06
C GLU A 129 9.53 -7.95 -2.23
N CYS A 130 8.89 -6.80 -2.04
CA CYS A 130 8.86 -5.75 -3.05
C CYS A 130 10.07 -4.83 -2.95
N HIS A 131 10.73 -4.60 -4.08
CA HIS A 131 11.83 -3.65 -4.17
C HIS A 131 11.63 -2.71 -5.37
N ARG A 132 11.96 -1.44 -5.15
CA ARG A 132 12.09 -0.42 -6.19
C ARG A 132 13.55 -0.03 -6.29
N ASN A 133 14.24 -0.52 -7.32
CA ASN A 133 15.65 -0.26 -7.58
C ASN A 133 16.56 -0.64 -6.37
N GLY A 134 16.36 -1.85 -5.84
CA GLY A 134 17.12 -2.39 -4.71
C GLY A 134 16.79 -1.78 -3.34
N GLN A 135 15.82 -0.86 -3.25
CA GLN A 135 15.26 -0.41 -1.98
C GLN A 135 13.94 -1.11 -1.70
N SER A 136 13.77 -1.62 -0.49
CA SER A 136 12.50 -2.23 -0.07
C SER A 136 11.38 -1.20 -0.17
N TRP A 137 10.33 -1.54 -0.90
CA TRP A 137 9.13 -0.75 -1.07
C TRP A 137 7.98 -1.37 -0.29
N CYS A 138 7.18 -0.52 0.35
CA CYS A 138 6.10 -0.97 1.20
C CYS A 138 4.76 -0.89 0.47
N LEU A 139 4.30 -2.02 -0.06
CA LEU A 139 3.02 -2.11 -0.76
C LEU A 139 1.84 -2.03 0.21
N ASP A 140 0.76 -1.40 -0.24
CA ASP A 140 -0.59 -1.69 0.22
C ASP A 140 -1.08 -2.97 -0.45
N TRP A 141 -1.94 -3.74 0.21
CA TRP A 141 -2.47 -4.97 -0.41
C TRP A 141 -3.24 -4.67 -1.71
N ARG A 142 -3.80 -3.46 -1.85
CA ARG A 142 -4.49 -2.97 -3.05
C ARG A 142 -3.54 -2.63 -4.20
N GLU A 143 -2.23 -2.67 -3.97
CA GLU A 143 -1.18 -2.54 -4.99
C GLU A 143 -0.73 -3.90 -5.53
N VAL A 144 -1.29 -5.02 -5.03
CA VAL A 144 -1.00 -6.36 -5.54
C VAL A 144 -2.09 -6.77 -6.52
N CYS A 145 -1.72 -7.31 -7.68
CA CYS A 145 -2.64 -7.70 -8.75
C CYS A 145 -3.59 -6.57 -9.19
N ASN A 146 -3.05 -5.36 -9.35
CA ASN A 146 -3.82 -4.21 -9.81
C ASN A 146 -3.55 -3.87 -11.28
N GLY A 147 -2.72 -4.66 -11.97
CA GLY A 147 -2.31 -4.46 -13.35
C GLY A 147 -1.15 -3.47 -13.53
N ILE A 148 -0.55 -2.96 -12.45
CA ILE A 148 0.55 -2.00 -12.45
C ILE A 148 1.74 -2.62 -11.73
N VAL A 149 2.86 -2.76 -12.46
CA VAL A 149 4.10 -3.24 -11.85
C VAL A 149 4.71 -2.16 -10.94
N ASP A 150 4.54 -2.34 -9.63
CA ASP A 150 5.10 -1.53 -8.57
C ASP A 150 6.42 -2.11 -8.02
N CYS A 151 6.64 -3.43 -8.10
CA CYS A 151 7.91 -4.07 -7.75
C CYS A 151 8.81 -4.28 -8.98
N PHE A 152 9.99 -3.66 -8.98
CA PHE A 152 10.88 -3.68 -10.15
C PHE A 152 11.79 -4.91 -10.22
N ASP A 153 11.87 -5.67 -9.14
CA ASP A 153 12.57 -6.96 -9.08
C ASP A 153 11.56 -8.06 -9.46
N ASP A 154 11.43 -8.31 -10.77
CA ASP A 154 10.63 -9.39 -11.38
C ASP A 154 9.09 -9.23 -11.36
N ALA A 155 8.55 -8.05 -11.06
CA ALA A 155 7.11 -7.78 -11.09
C ALA A 155 6.29 -8.75 -10.22
N VAL A 156 6.85 -9.12 -9.05
CA VAL A 156 6.28 -10.11 -8.11
C VAL A 156 4.89 -9.75 -7.58
N ASP A 157 4.54 -8.47 -7.60
CA ASP A 157 3.22 -7.95 -7.24
C ASP A 157 2.13 -8.25 -8.28
N GLU A 158 2.53 -8.49 -9.52
CA GLU A 158 1.65 -8.83 -10.64
C GLU A 158 1.84 -10.29 -11.11
N GLU A 159 2.61 -11.09 -10.36
CA GLU A 159 2.88 -12.49 -10.66
C GLU A 159 1.68 -13.37 -10.27
N TYR A 160 1.29 -14.31 -11.13
CA TYR A 160 0.18 -15.26 -10.94
C TYR A 160 -1.24 -14.65 -10.82
N CYS A 161 -1.40 -13.34 -11.02
CA CYS A 161 -2.72 -12.68 -10.97
C CYS A 161 -3.69 -13.23 -12.02
N PHE A 162 -3.18 -13.59 -13.20
CA PHE A 162 -3.98 -14.16 -14.27
C PHE A 162 -4.70 -15.46 -13.87
N ASP A 163 -4.07 -16.30 -13.04
CA ASP A 163 -4.66 -17.56 -12.60
C ASP A 163 -5.86 -17.33 -11.66
N MET A 164 -5.86 -16.22 -10.92
CA MET A 164 -7.01 -15.78 -10.13
C MET A 164 -8.08 -15.17 -11.02
N GLU A 165 -7.66 -14.30 -11.94
CA GLU A 165 -8.58 -13.56 -12.80
C GLU A 165 -9.34 -14.49 -13.75
N VAL A 166 -8.73 -15.56 -14.27
CA VAL A 166 -9.33 -16.46 -15.28
C VAL A 166 -10.46 -17.36 -14.74
N ASN A 167 -10.69 -17.35 -13.43
CA ASN A 167 -11.69 -18.18 -12.78
C ASN A 167 -13.09 -18.04 -13.42
N GLU A 168 -13.79 -19.17 -13.60
CA GLU A 168 -15.15 -19.21 -14.15
C GLU A 168 -16.15 -19.49 -13.02
N CYS A 169 -17.12 -18.59 -12.84
CA CYS A 169 -18.14 -18.71 -11.80
C CYS A 169 -19.31 -19.59 -12.25
N ASP A 170 -20.05 -20.11 -11.27
CA ASP A 170 -21.27 -20.88 -11.55
C ASP A 170 -22.39 -19.99 -12.12
N LYS A 171 -23.42 -20.61 -12.70
CA LYS A 171 -24.52 -19.88 -13.38
C LYS A 171 -25.32 -18.95 -12.47
N ASN A 172 -25.28 -19.19 -11.16
CA ASN A 172 -25.98 -18.41 -10.13
C ASN A 172 -25.04 -17.41 -9.43
N GLU A 173 -23.87 -17.17 -9.99
CA GLU A 173 -22.86 -16.27 -9.44
C GLU A 173 -22.52 -15.16 -10.43
N TYR A 174 -22.16 -14.02 -9.87
CA TYR A 174 -21.57 -12.89 -10.59
C TYR A 174 -20.05 -12.98 -10.47
N ARG A 175 -19.37 -12.77 -11.60
CA ARG A 175 -17.91 -12.74 -11.66
C ARG A 175 -17.41 -11.31 -11.55
N CYS A 176 -16.71 -11.02 -10.47
CA CYS A 176 -15.97 -9.79 -10.29
C CYS A 176 -14.82 -9.69 -11.30
N TYR A 177 -14.34 -8.48 -11.62
CA TYR A 177 -13.25 -8.31 -12.59
C TYR A 177 -11.92 -8.93 -12.12
N ASN A 178 -11.70 -9.01 -10.81
CA ASN A 178 -10.56 -9.70 -10.21
C ASN A 178 -10.72 -11.25 -10.15
N GLY A 179 -11.79 -11.82 -10.73
CA GLY A 179 -12.03 -13.27 -10.78
C GLY A 179 -12.76 -13.87 -9.57
N LEU A 180 -13.10 -13.06 -8.55
CA LEU A 180 -13.93 -13.49 -7.44
C LEU A 180 -15.35 -13.81 -7.93
N CYS A 181 -15.95 -14.87 -7.38
CA CYS A 181 -17.34 -15.24 -7.63
C CYS A 181 -18.18 -14.90 -6.41
N ILE A 182 -19.21 -14.08 -6.59
CA ILE A 182 -20.19 -13.74 -5.56
C ILE A 182 -21.57 -14.26 -5.95
N SER A 183 -22.46 -14.46 -4.98
CA SER A 183 -23.84 -14.86 -5.29
C SER A 183 -24.55 -13.79 -6.12
N ASN A 184 -25.32 -14.18 -7.14
CA ASN A 184 -26.18 -13.25 -7.88
C ASN A 184 -27.23 -12.56 -6.99
N GLU A 185 -27.53 -13.13 -5.82
CA GLU A 185 -28.43 -12.49 -4.85
C GLU A 185 -27.81 -11.20 -4.30
N LEU A 186 -26.49 -11.15 -4.18
CA LEU A 186 -25.71 -10.01 -3.67
C LEU A 186 -25.41 -8.96 -4.76
N TRP A 187 -25.63 -9.30 -6.03
CA TRP A 187 -25.39 -8.40 -7.15
C TRP A 187 -26.44 -7.27 -7.19
N GLU A 188 -25.96 -6.02 -7.17
CA GLU A 188 -26.79 -4.79 -7.16
C GLU A 188 -27.75 -4.66 -5.96
N GLU A 189 -27.42 -5.20 -4.77
CA GLU A 189 -28.26 -5.04 -3.56
C GLU A 189 -28.38 -3.57 -3.07
N GLY A 190 -27.56 -2.66 -3.61
CA GLY A 190 -27.69 -1.22 -3.45
C GLY A 190 -26.38 -0.58 -2.99
N GLY A 191 -26.22 0.72 -3.28
CA GLY A 191 -24.94 1.40 -3.10
C GLY A 191 -24.47 1.45 -1.64
N GLY A 192 -23.35 0.79 -1.35
CA GLY A 192 -22.61 1.06 -0.12
C GLY A 192 -21.65 -0.02 0.35
N ASP A 193 -21.97 -1.29 0.10
CA ASP A 193 -21.24 -2.45 0.64
C ASP A 193 -20.94 -3.40 -0.53
N ALA A 194 -19.86 -3.10 -1.26
CA ALA A 194 -19.40 -3.93 -2.37
C ALA A 194 -19.04 -5.33 -1.86
N ASP A 195 -19.62 -6.38 -2.47
CA ASP A 195 -19.25 -7.76 -2.24
C ASP A 195 -18.06 -8.17 -3.11
N CYS A 196 -17.94 -7.56 -4.30
CA CYS A 196 -16.70 -7.63 -5.05
C CYS A 196 -15.64 -6.73 -4.43
N LEU A 197 -14.48 -7.31 -4.10
CA LEU A 197 -13.33 -6.55 -3.61
C LEU A 197 -12.91 -5.45 -4.60
N ASP A 198 -13.12 -5.62 -5.90
CA ASP A 198 -12.82 -4.60 -6.92
C ASP A 198 -13.98 -3.64 -7.24
N ARG A 199 -15.11 -3.78 -6.53
CA ARG A 199 -16.34 -3.00 -6.70
C ARG A 199 -16.95 -3.07 -8.10
N SER A 200 -16.71 -4.18 -8.80
CA SER A 200 -17.29 -4.42 -10.13
C SER A 200 -18.79 -4.75 -10.09
N ASP A 201 -19.33 -5.03 -8.91
CA ASP A 201 -20.76 -5.25 -8.60
C ASP A 201 -21.54 -3.97 -8.25
N GLU A 202 -20.84 -2.85 -8.01
CA GLU A 202 -21.41 -1.62 -7.47
C GLU A 202 -21.46 -0.45 -8.46
N VAL A 203 -22.40 0.48 -8.22
CA VAL A 203 -22.59 1.68 -9.04
C VAL A 203 -21.35 2.59 -9.02
N LEU A 204 -21.02 3.17 -10.17
CA LEU A 204 -19.91 4.11 -10.36
C LEU A 204 -20.04 5.34 -9.42
N TYR A 205 -18.96 5.64 -8.68
CA TYR A 205 -18.75 6.84 -7.84
C TYR A 205 -19.65 6.96 -6.60
N ALA A 206 -19.44 6.08 -5.62
CA ALA A 206 -20.03 6.27 -4.31
C ALA A 206 -19.34 7.43 -3.56
N SER A 207 -20.12 8.43 -3.14
CA SER A 207 -19.60 9.65 -2.50
C SER A 207 -18.87 9.41 -1.18
N TYR A 208 -19.04 8.24 -0.55
CA TYR A 208 -18.38 7.91 0.71
C TYR A 208 -16.89 7.59 0.55
N ILE A 209 -16.42 7.28 -0.66
CA ILE A 209 -15.02 6.89 -0.93
C ILE A 209 -14.05 8.00 -0.50
N GLU A 210 -14.43 9.26 -0.74
CA GLU A 210 -13.62 10.42 -0.32
C GLU A 210 -13.51 10.54 1.21
N SER A 211 -14.43 9.94 1.96
CA SER A 211 -14.44 9.95 3.43
C SER A 211 -13.85 8.69 4.08
N CYS A 212 -13.34 7.73 3.29
CA CYS A 212 -12.86 6.46 3.80
C CYS A 212 -11.70 6.57 4.79
N PHE A 213 -10.89 7.63 4.70
CA PHE A 213 -9.82 7.90 5.66
C PHE A 213 -10.31 8.07 7.13
N GLN A 214 -11.61 8.34 7.35
CA GLN A 214 -12.26 8.42 8.66
C GLN A 214 -13.16 7.23 8.99
N ASP A 215 -13.27 6.25 8.09
CA ASP A 215 -14.27 5.20 8.16
C ASP A 215 -13.61 3.81 8.17
N PRO A 216 -13.45 3.18 9.34
CA PRO A 216 -12.82 1.87 9.48
C PRO A 216 -13.76 0.70 9.18
N THR A 217 -14.84 0.93 8.43
CA THR A 217 -15.78 -0.12 8.06
C THR A 217 -15.33 -0.89 6.83
N PHE A 218 -15.88 -2.09 6.66
CA PHE A 218 -15.59 -3.00 5.56
C PHE A 218 -15.71 -2.33 4.18
N ARG A 219 -16.71 -1.48 3.96
CA ARG A 219 -16.90 -0.73 2.71
C ARG A 219 -15.72 0.15 2.27
N CYS A 220 -14.85 0.53 3.21
CA CYS A 220 -13.65 1.32 2.97
C CYS A 220 -12.36 0.49 3.08
N GLU A 221 -12.30 -0.47 4.01
CA GLU A 221 -11.06 -1.24 4.19
C GLU A 221 -10.94 -2.47 3.28
N GLU A 222 -12.04 -3.09 2.87
CA GLU A 222 -12.03 -4.35 2.10
C GLU A 222 -12.41 -4.13 0.63
N HIS A 223 -11.71 -3.22 -0.04
CA HIS A 223 -11.83 -3.07 -1.49
C HIS A 223 -10.53 -2.58 -2.12
N SER A 224 -10.29 -2.92 -3.39
CA SER A 224 -9.24 -2.33 -4.22
C SER A 224 -9.68 -0.99 -4.81
N CYS A 225 -8.71 -0.21 -5.29
CA CYS A 225 -9.01 0.93 -6.14
C CYS A 225 -9.31 0.43 -7.56
N ARG A 226 -10.14 1.17 -8.30
CA ARG A 226 -10.56 0.72 -9.64
C ARG A 226 -9.34 0.66 -10.58
N PRO A 227 -8.98 -0.52 -11.12
CA PRO A 227 -7.70 -0.75 -11.81
C PRO A 227 -7.51 0.12 -13.08
N TYR A 228 -8.61 0.53 -13.73
CA TYR A 228 -8.55 1.25 -15.01
C TYR A 228 -8.41 2.77 -14.90
N GLU A 229 -8.50 3.35 -13.70
CA GLU A 229 -8.47 4.81 -13.51
C GLU A 229 -7.08 5.36 -13.17
N GLY A 230 -6.03 4.51 -13.16
CA GLY A 230 -4.69 4.95 -12.77
C GLY A 230 -4.66 5.47 -11.34
N THR A 231 -5.47 4.86 -10.48
CA THR A 231 -5.64 5.27 -9.08
C THR A 231 -4.49 4.77 -8.21
N PHE A 232 -4.18 5.53 -7.18
CA PHE A 232 -3.24 5.20 -6.13
C PHE A 232 -4.00 4.96 -4.81
N PRO A 233 -3.84 3.79 -4.17
CA PRO A 233 -4.43 3.51 -2.87
C PRO A 233 -3.67 4.24 -1.77
N CYS A 234 -4.40 5.00 -0.95
CA CYS A 234 -3.81 5.69 0.19
C CYS A 234 -3.58 4.78 1.41
N GLY A 235 -4.12 3.57 1.42
CA GLY A 235 -3.96 2.58 2.49
C GLY A 235 -4.86 2.77 3.71
N ASP A 236 -5.93 3.55 3.53
CA ASP A 236 -7.02 3.79 4.48
C ASP A 236 -8.38 3.83 3.74
N GLY A 237 -8.50 3.04 2.67
CA GLY A 237 -9.68 2.99 1.80
C GLY A 237 -9.83 4.15 0.82
N GLN A 238 -9.11 5.26 1.01
CA GLN A 238 -9.12 6.35 0.04
C GLN A 238 -8.37 5.94 -1.24
N CYS A 239 -8.95 6.23 -2.39
CA CYS A 239 -8.32 6.11 -3.71
C CYS A 239 -8.23 7.51 -4.33
N VAL A 240 -7.04 7.88 -4.82
CA VAL A 240 -6.78 9.15 -5.50
C VAL A 240 -6.16 8.89 -6.86
N ASN A 241 -6.05 9.88 -7.76
CA ASN A 241 -5.26 9.66 -8.98
C ASN A 241 -3.78 9.50 -8.62
N LYS A 242 -3.02 8.83 -9.50
CA LYS A 242 -1.57 8.73 -9.34
C LYS A 242 -0.95 10.14 -9.23
N PHE A 243 -0.23 10.37 -8.14
CA PHE A 243 0.42 11.64 -7.73
C PHE A 243 -0.47 12.69 -7.04
N ASP A 244 -1.77 12.42 -6.86
CA ASP A 244 -2.65 13.29 -6.05
C ASP A 244 -2.45 13.06 -4.53
N GLU A 245 -2.93 14.00 -3.72
CA GLU A 245 -2.77 14.00 -2.28
C GLU A 245 -3.67 12.96 -1.57
N CYS A 246 -3.04 11.98 -0.94
CA CYS A 246 -3.67 11.18 0.12
C CYS A 246 -3.82 11.97 1.42
N TYR A 247 -4.98 11.86 2.08
CA TYR A 247 -5.26 12.51 3.37
C TYR A 247 -4.33 12.05 4.50
N ASN A 248 -3.76 10.85 4.40
CA ASN A 248 -2.81 10.33 5.38
C ASN A 248 -1.34 10.58 5.01
N GLY A 249 -1.07 11.22 3.87
CA GLY A 249 0.28 11.53 3.41
C GLY A 249 1.02 10.39 2.68
N ARG A 250 0.41 9.22 2.45
CA ARG A 250 1.06 8.07 1.78
C ARG A 250 1.64 8.43 0.40
N HIS A 251 0.96 9.30 -0.35
CA HIS A 251 1.42 9.82 -1.64
C HIS A 251 2.86 10.38 -1.61
N ARG A 252 3.30 10.92 -0.46
CA ARG A 252 4.66 11.44 -0.29
C ARG A 252 5.72 10.35 -0.39
N LEU A 253 5.45 9.15 0.14
CA LEU A 253 6.37 8.02 0.02
C LEU A 253 6.58 7.65 -1.46
N LEU A 254 5.51 7.66 -2.25
CA LEU A 254 5.56 7.37 -3.68
C LEU A 254 6.43 8.40 -4.39
N ILE A 255 6.14 9.69 -4.19
CA ILE A 255 6.88 10.78 -4.80
C ILE A 255 8.35 10.75 -4.37
N GLU A 256 8.65 10.63 -3.07
CA GLU A 256 10.02 10.56 -2.54
C GLU A 256 10.81 9.39 -3.14
N SER A 257 10.16 8.24 -3.37
CA SER A 257 10.79 7.09 -4.02
C SER A 257 11.16 7.35 -5.48
N MET A 258 10.40 8.19 -6.19
CA MET A 258 10.66 8.53 -7.59
C MET A 258 11.64 9.69 -7.73
N THR A 259 11.55 10.70 -6.86
CA THR A 259 12.36 11.93 -6.94
C THR A 259 13.72 11.77 -6.29
N THR A 260 14.35 10.59 -6.40
CA THR A 260 15.74 10.42 -5.94
C THR A 260 16.70 11.17 -6.88
N LYS A 261 17.71 11.83 -6.30
CA LYS A 261 18.67 12.65 -7.05
C LYS A 261 19.37 11.88 -8.18
N GLY A 262 19.74 10.62 -7.92
CA GLY A 262 20.53 9.80 -8.84
C GLY A 262 21.80 10.54 -9.30
N ASN A 263 21.99 10.63 -10.61
CA ASN A 263 23.16 11.25 -11.24
C ASN A 263 23.02 12.76 -11.50
N LEU A 264 21.87 13.36 -11.18
CA LEU A 264 21.63 14.79 -11.42
C LEU A 264 22.42 15.65 -10.44
N THR A 265 22.76 16.87 -10.84
CA THR A 265 23.29 17.89 -9.92
C THR A 265 22.21 18.27 -8.90
N ASP A 266 22.60 18.76 -7.72
CA ASP A 266 21.63 19.19 -6.69
C ASP A 266 20.71 20.29 -7.24
N GLU A 267 21.28 21.22 -8.00
CA GLU A 267 20.57 22.31 -8.64
C GLU A 267 19.54 21.78 -9.67
N CYS A 268 19.98 20.91 -10.59
CA CYS A 268 19.09 20.33 -11.58
C CYS A 268 17.96 19.53 -10.93
N TRP A 269 18.29 18.69 -9.95
CA TRP A 269 17.33 17.89 -9.22
C TRP A 269 16.29 18.77 -8.50
N ILE A 270 16.72 19.81 -7.78
CA ILE A 270 15.80 20.76 -7.13
C ILE A 270 14.89 21.44 -8.14
N ALA A 271 15.45 21.95 -9.24
CA ALA A 271 14.67 22.63 -10.28
C ALA A 271 13.62 21.70 -10.89
N MET A 272 14.01 20.49 -11.30
CA MET A 272 13.12 19.52 -11.91
C MET A 272 12.02 19.05 -10.96
N THR A 273 12.35 18.82 -9.69
CA THR A 273 11.35 18.39 -8.70
C THR A 273 10.29 19.46 -8.45
N CYS A 274 10.66 20.74 -8.47
CA CYS A 274 9.70 21.84 -8.36
C CYS A 274 8.88 22.05 -9.64
N LEU A 275 9.52 22.00 -10.82
CA LEU A 275 8.88 22.29 -12.10
C LEU A 275 7.92 21.21 -12.57
N THR A 276 8.19 19.95 -12.22
CA THR A 276 7.29 18.84 -12.46
C THR A 276 6.20 18.73 -11.39
N LYS A 277 6.10 19.71 -10.47
CA LYS A 277 5.13 19.76 -9.35
C LYS A 277 5.10 18.55 -8.42
N LEU A 278 5.99 17.57 -8.61
CA LEU A 278 6.15 16.44 -7.72
C LEU A 278 6.48 16.92 -6.29
N ALA A 279 7.31 17.96 -6.14
CA ALA A 279 7.58 18.56 -4.83
C ALA A 279 6.58 19.63 -4.37
N GLU A 280 5.65 20.13 -5.19
CA GLU A 280 4.62 21.05 -4.66
C GLU A 280 3.81 20.37 -3.54
N GLN A 281 3.58 19.06 -3.70
CA GLN A 281 2.90 18.18 -2.73
C GLN A 281 3.68 17.95 -1.42
N ILE A 282 4.98 18.28 -1.37
CA ILE A 282 5.87 17.95 -0.23
C ILE A 282 6.49 19.21 0.40
N HIS A 283 6.87 20.17 -0.44
CA HIS A 283 7.71 21.32 -0.11
C HIS A 283 7.24 22.61 -0.79
N GLY A 284 5.93 22.73 -1.09
CA GLY A 284 5.35 23.80 -1.91
C GLY A 284 5.80 25.23 -1.55
N SER A 285 6.09 25.53 -0.28
CA SER A 285 6.62 26.84 0.13
C SER A 285 8.07 27.10 -0.35
N SER A 286 8.95 26.11 -0.28
CA SER A 286 10.35 26.21 -0.76
C SER A 286 10.40 26.34 -2.28
N CYS A 287 9.61 25.52 -2.99
CA CYS A 287 9.53 25.60 -4.46
C CYS A 287 9.00 26.95 -4.92
N LYS A 288 7.97 27.50 -4.26
CA LYS A 288 7.47 28.86 -4.55
C LYS A 288 8.55 29.92 -4.37
N ILE A 289 9.37 29.84 -3.31
CA ILE A 289 10.46 30.79 -3.09
C ILE A 289 11.54 30.67 -4.18
N TRP A 290 11.87 29.46 -4.64
CA TRP A 290 12.87 29.27 -5.69
C TRP A 290 12.34 29.69 -7.07
N LEU A 291 11.06 29.44 -7.36
CA LEU A 291 10.37 29.89 -8.58
C LEU A 291 10.32 31.43 -8.67
N MET A 292 10.11 32.12 -7.56
CA MET A 292 9.97 33.59 -7.54
C MET A 292 11.28 34.37 -7.69
N ASN A 293 12.45 33.72 -7.53
CA ASN A 293 13.76 34.40 -7.49
C ASN A 293 14.62 34.21 -8.76
N ASP A 294 14.05 33.74 -9.87
CA ASP A 294 14.75 33.37 -11.12
C ASP A 294 15.86 32.31 -10.98
N LEU A 295 16.06 31.75 -9.79
CA LEU A 295 17.10 30.76 -9.47
C LEU A 295 16.94 29.46 -10.26
N ILE A 296 15.69 29.09 -10.58
CA ILE A 296 15.38 27.86 -11.30
C ILE A 296 15.97 27.85 -12.71
N TYR A 297 16.01 29.00 -13.39
CA TYR A 297 16.61 29.08 -14.72
C TYR A 297 18.11 28.78 -14.67
N GLU A 298 18.82 29.34 -13.69
CA GLU A 298 20.25 29.06 -13.50
C GLU A 298 20.50 27.61 -13.05
N PHE A 299 19.57 27.00 -12.31
CA PHE A 299 19.65 25.60 -11.92
C PHE A 299 19.40 24.66 -13.10
N LEU A 300 18.45 24.97 -13.99
CA LEU A 300 18.20 24.18 -15.19
C LEU A 300 19.40 24.17 -16.16
N LYS A 301 20.19 25.25 -16.21
CA LYS A 301 21.46 25.26 -16.98
C LYS A 301 22.52 24.29 -16.43
N LYS A 302 22.34 23.77 -15.22
CA LYS A 302 23.20 22.73 -14.63
C LYS A 302 22.70 21.32 -14.91
N CYS A 303 21.54 21.18 -15.57
CA CYS A 303 21.11 19.92 -16.13
C CYS A 303 21.88 19.62 -17.42
N ASP A 304 21.96 18.33 -17.75
CA ASP A 304 22.40 17.93 -19.10
C ASP A 304 21.37 18.38 -20.14
N SER A 305 21.79 18.49 -21.41
CA SER A 305 20.89 18.92 -22.50
C SER A 305 19.77 17.92 -22.78
N PHE A 306 19.98 16.64 -22.46
CA PHE A 306 18.99 15.59 -22.58
C PHE A 306 19.15 14.60 -21.44
N PHE A 307 18.12 14.42 -20.62
CA PHE A 307 18.20 13.55 -19.44
C PHE A 307 16.84 13.01 -19.02
N GLN A 308 16.88 11.95 -18.21
CA GLN A 308 15.70 11.33 -17.63
C GLN A 308 15.34 12.02 -16.30
N PHE A 309 14.07 12.36 -16.10
CA PHE A 309 13.54 12.74 -14.80
C PHE A 309 12.07 12.32 -14.65
N PRO A 310 11.63 11.72 -13.53
CA PRO A 310 12.43 11.23 -12.41
C PRO A 310 13.47 10.19 -12.86
N THR A 311 14.47 9.94 -12.01
CA THR A 311 15.56 8.98 -12.33
C THR A 311 15.08 7.53 -12.33
N MET A 312 13.90 7.28 -11.74
CA MET A 312 13.20 6.01 -11.73
C MET A 312 12.06 5.97 -12.77
N PRO A 313 11.64 4.77 -13.22
CA PRO A 313 10.42 4.60 -14.00
C PRO A 313 9.20 5.17 -13.29
N VAL A 314 8.32 5.83 -14.03
CA VAL A 314 7.11 6.48 -13.50
C VAL A 314 5.90 5.55 -13.50
N HIS A 315 5.93 4.48 -14.29
CA HIS A 315 4.83 3.53 -14.44
C HIS A 315 5.32 2.17 -14.93
N SER A 316 4.75 1.11 -14.36
CA SER A 316 4.99 -0.32 -14.67
C SER A 316 6.45 -0.72 -14.85
N GLY A 317 7.37 -0.13 -14.07
CA GLY A 317 8.80 -0.43 -14.10
C GLY A 317 9.56 -0.07 -15.39
N HIS A 318 8.89 0.37 -16.47
CA HIS A 318 9.54 0.61 -17.76
C HIS A 318 9.25 1.97 -18.41
N ILE A 319 8.19 2.67 -18.01
CA ILE A 319 7.86 3.98 -18.59
C ILE A 319 8.74 5.06 -17.95
N ARG A 320 9.40 5.86 -18.78
CA ARG A 320 10.37 6.89 -18.38
C ARG A 320 10.08 8.20 -19.10
N PHE A 321 10.33 9.30 -18.40
CA PHE A 321 10.17 10.65 -18.90
C PHE A 321 11.53 11.28 -19.17
N PHE A 322 11.66 11.89 -20.34
CA PHE A 322 12.88 12.57 -20.77
C PHE A 322 12.60 14.02 -21.14
N TYR A 323 13.58 14.87 -20.87
CA TYR A 323 13.55 16.30 -21.11
C TYR A 323 14.73 16.70 -21.99
N GLU A 324 14.47 17.56 -22.96
CA GLU A 324 15.43 18.16 -23.86
C GLU A 324 15.46 19.67 -23.64
N GLU A 325 16.67 20.18 -23.36
CA GLU A 325 17.00 21.60 -23.15
C GLU A 325 15.93 22.35 -22.35
N PRO A 326 15.56 21.89 -21.13
CA PRO A 326 14.39 22.42 -20.41
C PRO A 326 14.52 23.92 -20.10
N TYR A 327 15.74 24.44 -19.96
CA TYR A 327 15.97 25.88 -19.74
C TYR A 327 15.51 26.76 -20.91
N LEU A 328 15.44 26.23 -22.14
CA LEU A 328 14.95 26.98 -23.31
C LEU A 328 13.42 27.11 -23.32
N ARG A 329 12.73 26.16 -22.70
CA ARG A 329 11.26 26.08 -22.69
C ARG A 329 10.65 26.64 -21.43
N GLN A 330 11.45 26.87 -20.39
CA GLN A 330 10.95 27.30 -19.10
C GLN A 330 10.33 28.70 -19.14
N GLN A 331 9.02 28.78 -18.91
CA GLN A 331 8.34 30.01 -18.50
C GLN A 331 8.14 29.99 -16.98
N MET A 332 8.41 31.11 -16.30
CA MET A 332 8.33 31.16 -14.84
C MET A 332 6.91 30.83 -14.37
N ASN A 333 6.76 29.78 -13.54
CA ASN A 333 5.51 29.22 -12.99
C ASN A 333 4.72 28.22 -13.86
N GLU A 334 5.20 27.84 -15.05
CA GLU A 334 4.56 26.76 -15.82
C GLU A 334 5.09 25.38 -15.41
N PHE A 335 4.17 24.41 -15.32
CA PHE A 335 4.47 23.01 -15.10
C PHE A 335 5.24 22.46 -16.30
N LEU A 336 6.37 21.81 -16.06
CA LEU A 336 7.21 21.28 -17.11
C LEU A 336 6.77 19.85 -17.46
N LEU A 337 6.18 19.70 -18.65
CA LEU A 337 5.86 18.41 -19.25
C LEU A 337 7.11 17.76 -19.89
N PRO A 338 7.19 16.42 -19.88
CA PRO A 338 8.26 15.71 -20.58
C PRO A 338 8.16 15.92 -22.09
N ASP A 339 9.33 16.01 -22.74
CA ASP A 339 9.41 16.06 -24.21
C ASP A 339 9.20 14.68 -24.81
N TYR A 340 9.66 13.64 -24.11
CA TYR A 340 9.58 12.27 -24.59
C TYR A 340 9.10 11.33 -23.51
N ILE A 341 8.20 10.43 -23.91
CA ILE A 341 7.79 9.27 -23.12
C ILE A 341 8.46 8.05 -23.74
N CYS A 342 9.42 7.48 -23.02
CA CYS A 342 10.18 6.30 -23.43
C CYS A 342 9.69 5.06 -22.69
N TYR A 343 9.63 3.93 -23.37
CA TYR A 343 9.11 2.66 -22.87
C TYR A 343 9.85 1.47 -23.49
N ASN A 344 9.59 0.27 -22.96
CA ASN A 344 10.08 -0.97 -23.55
C ASN A 344 9.11 -1.44 -24.65
N GLN A 345 9.55 -1.46 -25.91
CA GLN A 345 8.72 -1.87 -27.05
C GLN A 345 8.12 -3.27 -26.91
N GLN A 346 8.80 -4.20 -26.23
CA GLN A 346 8.29 -5.56 -26.04
C GLN A 346 7.04 -5.59 -25.16
N LEU A 347 6.89 -4.61 -24.26
CA LEU A 347 5.74 -4.48 -23.36
C LEU A 347 4.65 -3.55 -23.93
N CYS A 348 4.96 -2.75 -24.95
CA CYS A 348 4.02 -1.83 -25.60
C CYS A 348 4.11 -1.93 -27.12
N ASP A 349 3.99 -3.14 -27.65
CA ASP A 349 4.18 -3.44 -29.08
C ASP A 349 3.13 -2.77 -29.99
N PHE A 350 1.98 -2.43 -29.43
CA PHE A 350 0.88 -1.71 -30.09
C PHE A 350 1.17 -0.22 -30.32
N ILE A 351 2.18 0.35 -29.65
CA ILE A 351 2.56 1.76 -29.78
C ILE A 351 3.66 1.89 -30.83
N LYS A 352 3.50 2.86 -31.74
CA LYS A 352 4.53 3.17 -32.76
C LYS A 352 5.52 4.20 -32.21
N PRO A 353 6.83 3.94 -32.27
CA PRO A 353 7.83 4.88 -31.78
C PRO A 353 8.17 5.97 -32.79
N ASP A 354 8.49 7.16 -32.29
CA ASP A 354 9.06 8.25 -33.07
C ASP A 354 10.59 8.14 -33.15
N LEU A 355 11.22 7.66 -32.07
CA LEU A 355 12.66 7.45 -31.99
C LEU A 355 13.05 6.26 -31.10
N ILE A 356 14.28 5.79 -31.27
CA ILE A 356 14.88 4.74 -30.44
C ILE A 356 16.15 5.31 -29.78
N ARG A 357 16.25 5.21 -28.45
CA ARG A 357 17.40 5.71 -27.70
C ARG A 357 17.68 4.80 -26.50
N GLU A 358 18.94 4.39 -26.34
CA GLU A 358 19.41 3.56 -25.21
C GLU A 358 18.57 2.27 -25.00
N ASN A 359 18.20 1.61 -26.10
CA ASN A 359 17.32 0.43 -26.14
C ASN A 359 15.86 0.68 -25.68
N LEU A 360 15.46 1.93 -25.50
CA LEU A 360 14.07 2.33 -25.27
C LEU A 360 13.49 2.95 -26.54
N THR A 361 12.19 2.72 -26.73
CA THR A 361 11.38 3.35 -27.77
C THR A 361 10.66 4.55 -27.18
N CYS A 362 10.68 5.69 -27.86
CA CYS A 362 10.09 6.91 -27.34
C CYS A 362 9.10 7.56 -28.31
N ILE A 363 8.09 8.19 -27.74
CA ILE A 363 7.16 9.10 -28.42
C ILE A 363 7.54 10.52 -28.07
N ASN A 364 7.54 11.40 -29.08
CA ASN A 364 7.68 12.84 -28.88
C ASN A 364 6.32 13.44 -28.51
N MET A 365 6.31 14.23 -27.44
CA MET A 365 5.13 14.90 -26.90
C MET A 365 5.00 16.36 -27.35
N SER A 366 6.02 16.87 -28.08
CA SER A 366 6.09 18.27 -28.56
C SER A 366 5.29 18.54 -29.83
#